data_AF-A0A2E1DM03-F1
#
_entry.id   AF-A0A2E1DM03-F1
#
_cell.length_a   1.000
_cell.length_b   1.000
_cell.length_c   1.000
_cell.angle_alpha   90.00
_cell.angle_beta   90.00
_cell.angle_gamma   90.00
#
_symmetry.space_group_name_H-M   'P 1'
#
loop_
_entity.id
_entity.type
_entity.pdbx_description
1 polymer ?
#
loop_
_entity_poly.entity_id
_entity_poly.type
_entity_poly.pdbx_seq_one_letter_code
_entity_poly.pdbx_strand_id
1 'polypeptide(L)'
;MEKSNHEPQRGTSTTSFGVGRRESHDASAFYERFSPPVLSEDDTINNVVDFGNGCLQGDARNMHHLPDNSVALVVTSPPYFVGKEYELAINDDSQESHIPSSYLEYLSMLRDVFAECLRVLEPGGRIAVNVANLGRKPYRSLSSDVIRILQDDLGLLLRGEVIWQKAEGATGSVAWGSFRKAANPVLRDMTERVIIASKGRFDRAQPSSARAGKGLPHESTITTDEFMEATLDVWRIDAESAKRVGHPAPFPVELPRRLIDLYTYRDDLVLDPFMGSGTTLVAAVRAGRRPVGYDLEDEYVGLASERVEEERERLAEGKQAAWRRRDLAESGSQVQFFTNETALETVEHVLDRANEMGKKATDIAANILEESGFEIVKEKVVCGKLGVSFPFLVTDQAEGVPWYVEVSGAFTTARPGMRRADTLWKTLGRAHVLASDASDKPRLLILTSHLPRSGSEGDRALRAVGGAGFFDAIEMFDDDAVERLTHYAKVSPERPVPGFWTEEDIANKFA
;
A
#
# COMPACT_ATOMS: atom_id res chain seq x y z
N MET A 1 21.13 -26.46 -52.79
CA MET A 1 20.51 -25.13 -52.85
C MET A 1 19.02 -25.38 -53.04
N GLU A 2 18.25 -25.47 -51.96
CA GLU A 2 16.78 -25.56 -52.01
C GLU A 2 16.24 -25.20 -50.63
N LYS A 3 15.39 -24.17 -50.60
CA LYS A 3 14.84 -23.53 -49.40
C LYS A 3 13.72 -24.39 -48.84
N SER A 4 13.73 -24.64 -47.52
CA SER A 4 12.61 -25.26 -46.82
C SER A 4 11.44 -24.28 -46.70
N ASN A 5 10.28 -24.68 -47.23
CA ASN A 5 9.00 -24.01 -46.98
C ASN A 5 8.60 -24.20 -45.50
N HIS A 6 8.45 -23.10 -44.77
CA HIS A 6 7.69 -23.07 -43.51
C HIS A 6 6.27 -22.60 -43.85
N GLU A 7 5.29 -23.48 -43.62
CA GLU A 7 3.88 -23.09 -43.60
C GLU A 7 3.61 -22.18 -42.38
N PRO A 8 2.78 -21.12 -42.52
CA PRO A 8 2.38 -20.31 -41.38
C PRO A 8 1.44 -21.12 -40.47
N GLN A 9 1.69 -21.09 -39.16
CA GLN A 9 0.75 -21.60 -38.15
C GLN A 9 -0.64 -20.98 -38.37
N ARG A 10 -1.65 -21.83 -38.56
CA ARG A 10 -3.06 -21.44 -38.64
C ARG A 10 -3.47 -20.74 -37.34
N GLY A 11 -3.88 -19.48 -37.46
CA GLY A 11 -4.54 -18.72 -36.39
C GLY A 11 -5.82 -19.43 -35.91
N THR A 12 -6.03 -19.40 -34.61
CA THR A 12 -7.19 -19.96 -33.91
C THR A 12 -8.50 -19.36 -34.42
N SER A 13 -9.47 -20.22 -34.75
CA SER A 13 -10.84 -19.82 -35.15
C SER A 13 -11.77 -19.76 -33.94
N THR A 14 -12.67 -18.78 -33.88
CA THR A 14 -13.60 -18.54 -32.77
C THR A 14 -15.06 -18.85 -33.10
N THR A 15 -15.80 -19.28 -32.07
CA THR A 15 -17.27 -19.37 -32.01
C THR A 15 -17.82 -18.35 -31.00
N SER A 16 -19.14 -18.15 -30.99
CA SER A 16 -19.84 -17.04 -30.31
C SER A 16 -19.73 -17.03 -28.77
N PHE A 17 -19.72 -15.79 -28.25
CA PHE A 17 -19.61 -15.35 -26.85
C PHE A 17 -20.34 -16.23 -25.81
N GLY A 18 -19.62 -16.62 -24.74
CA GLY A 18 -20.22 -17.24 -23.54
C GLY A 18 -19.62 -18.57 -23.06
N VAL A 19 -18.30 -18.79 -23.15
CA VAL A 19 -17.65 -19.99 -22.56
C VAL A 19 -16.47 -19.60 -21.67
N GLY A 20 -16.48 -20.14 -20.44
CA GLY A 20 -15.65 -19.72 -19.30
C GLY A 20 -14.20 -20.20 -19.28
N ARG A 21 -13.47 -20.15 -20.40
CA ARG A 21 -12.00 -20.30 -20.40
C ARG A 21 -11.36 -19.02 -20.89
N ARG A 22 -10.31 -18.57 -20.19
CA ARG A 22 -9.47 -17.41 -20.58
C ARG A 22 -8.76 -17.75 -21.89
N GLU A 23 -9.40 -17.42 -23.00
CA GLU A 23 -8.79 -17.29 -24.31
C GLU A 23 -8.67 -15.79 -24.58
N SER A 24 -7.49 -15.32 -25.02
CA SER A 24 -7.29 -13.93 -25.39
C SER A 24 -8.23 -13.58 -26.54
N HIS A 25 -9.23 -12.77 -26.26
CA HIS A 25 -10.17 -12.28 -27.27
C HIS A 25 -9.49 -11.18 -28.10
N ASP A 26 -9.59 -11.27 -29.42
CA ASP A 26 -9.30 -10.12 -30.29
C ASP A 26 -10.37 -9.06 -30.07
N ALA A 27 -10.01 -8.00 -29.34
CA ALA A 27 -10.86 -6.87 -29.03
C ALA A 27 -10.72 -5.71 -30.03
N SER A 28 -10.01 -5.89 -31.15
CA SER A 28 -9.72 -4.81 -32.10
C SER A 28 -11.00 -4.12 -32.58
N ALA A 29 -12.03 -4.88 -32.95
CA ALA A 29 -13.34 -4.32 -33.36
C ALA A 29 -14.06 -3.50 -32.27
N PHE A 30 -13.78 -3.75 -30.98
CA PHE A 30 -14.31 -2.92 -29.89
C PHE A 30 -13.60 -1.57 -29.84
N TYR A 31 -12.25 -1.58 -29.94
CA TYR A 31 -11.40 -0.39 -29.83
C TYR A 31 -11.41 0.47 -31.09
N GLU A 32 -11.63 -0.10 -32.28
CA GLU A 32 -11.81 0.64 -33.55
C GLU A 32 -12.98 1.64 -33.53
N ARG A 33 -13.89 1.51 -32.55
CA ARG A 33 -15.01 2.45 -32.36
C ARG A 33 -14.62 3.73 -31.63
N PHE A 34 -13.40 3.80 -31.10
CA PHE A 34 -12.86 4.95 -30.38
C PHE A 34 -11.65 5.48 -31.13
N SER A 35 -11.43 6.80 -31.09
CA SER A 35 -10.16 7.37 -31.52
C SER A 35 -9.06 6.86 -30.58
N PRO A 36 -8.07 6.10 -31.05
CA PRO A 36 -7.01 5.60 -30.19
C PRO A 36 -6.21 6.80 -29.63
N PRO A 37 -5.72 6.70 -28.39
CA PRO A 37 -4.85 7.74 -27.85
C PRO A 37 -3.57 7.84 -28.69
N VAL A 38 -3.05 9.07 -28.84
CA VAL A 38 -1.73 9.28 -29.43
C VAL A 38 -0.68 8.90 -28.39
N LEU A 39 0.10 7.87 -28.69
CA LEU A 39 1.20 7.44 -27.83
C LEU A 39 2.50 8.15 -28.23
N SER A 40 3.27 8.55 -27.22
CA SER A 40 4.60 9.15 -27.37
C SER A 40 5.68 8.07 -27.33
N GLU A 41 6.66 8.20 -28.22
CA GLU A 41 7.88 7.38 -28.22
C GLU A 41 8.99 7.97 -27.33
N ASP A 42 8.75 9.10 -26.67
CA ASP A 42 9.73 9.70 -25.74
C ASP A 42 10.06 8.70 -24.63
N ASP A 43 11.35 8.49 -24.42
CA ASP A 43 11.93 7.63 -23.39
C ASP A 43 12.97 8.38 -22.53
N THR A 44 13.03 9.71 -22.65
CA THR A 44 13.97 10.57 -21.94
C THR A 44 13.63 10.60 -20.46
N ILE A 45 14.63 10.35 -19.61
CA ILE A 45 14.53 10.49 -18.15
C ILE A 45 15.69 11.37 -17.71
N ASN A 46 15.39 12.51 -17.11
CA ASN A 46 16.39 13.45 -16.63
C ASN A 46 16.66 13.26 -15.14
N ASN A 47 17.93 13.31 -14.78
CA ASN A 47 18.33 13.27 -13.39
C ASN A 47 17.94 14.55 -12.67
N VAL A 48 17.62 14.40 -11.40
CA VAL A 48 17.26 15.48 -10.49
C VAL A 48 18.31 15.59 -9.39
N VAL A 49 18.59 16.82 -8.97
CA VAL A 49 19.41 17.08 -7.79
C VAL A 49 18.71 16.59 -6.54
N ASP A 50 19.47 16.35 -5.48
CA ASP A 50 18.90 16.04 -4.18
C ASP A 50 18.36 17.32 -3.52
N PHE A 51 17.10 17.27 -3.06
CA PHE A 51 16.43 18.34 -2.34
C PHE A 51 16.41 18.12 -0.82
N GLY A 52 17.16 17.15 -0.30
CA GLY A 52 17.23 16.85 1.12
C GLY A 52 15.89 16.31 1.65
N ASN A 53 15.17 17.12 2.43
CA ASN A 53 13.83 16.75 2.90
C ASN A 53 12.75 16.86 1.80
N GLY A 54 13.05 17.52 0.68
CA GLY A 54 12.14 17.64 -0.46
C GLY A 54 10.98 18.61 -0.26
N CYS A 55 10.93 19.35 0.85
CA CYS A 55 9.87 20.30 1.15
C CYS A 55 10.25 21.69 0.61
N LEU A 56 9.57 22.17 -0.43
CA LEU A 56 9.86 23.45 -1.06
C LEU A 56 8.72 24.45 -0.82
N GLN A 57 9.06 25.63 -0.32
CA GLN A 57 8.13 26.76 -0.33
C GLN A 57 8.05 27.33 -1.75
N GLY A 58 6.86 27.37 -2.33
CA GLY A 58 6.66 27.98 -3.63
C GLY A 58 5.37 27.59 -4.32
N ASP A 59 5.08 28.32 -5.39
CA ASP A 59 3.92 28.09 -6.23
C ASP A 59 4.15 26.94 -7.21
N ALA A 60 3.39 25.85 -7.07
CA ALA A 60 3.48 24.67 -7.93
C ALA A 60 3.11 24.94 -9.41
N ARG A 61 2.57 26.12 -9.75
CA ARG A 61 2.45 26.60 -11.14
C ARG A 61 3.80 26.95 -11.77
N ASN A 62 4.89 26.93 -11.00
CA ASN A 62 6.26 27.11 -11.49
C ASN A 62 7.23 26.21 -10.72
N MET A 63 7.45 24.99 -11.23
CA MET A 63 8.39 24.02 -10.65
C MET A 63 9.76 24.06 -11.35
N HIS A 64 10.33 25.25 -11.56
CA HIS A 64 11.61 25.43 -12.27
C HIS A 64 12.81 24.69 -11.66
N HIS A 65 12.74 24.32 -10.39
CA HIS A 65 13.75 23.49 -9.73
C HIS A 65 13.77 22.05 -10.28
N LEU A 66 12.65 21.57 -10.82
CA LEU A 66 12.49 20.24 -11.38
C LEU A 66 12.70 20.26 -12.90
N PRO A 67 13.68 19.49 -13.43
CA PRO A 67 13.82 19.28 -14.86
C PRO A 67 12.58 18.61 -15.45
N ASP A 68 12.35 18.83 -16.75
CA ASP A 68 11.39 18.05 -17.52
C ASP A 68 11.71 16.56 -17.39
N ASN A 69 10.71 15.68 -17.43
CA ASN A 69 10.93 14.23 -17.45
C ASN A 69 11.78 13.67 -16.29
N SER A 70 11.62 14.16 -15.06
CA SER A 70 12.42 13.78 -13.88
C SER A 70 11.62 13.15 -12.73
N VAL A 71 10.28 13.25 -12.77
CA VAL A 71 9.38 12.74 -11.73
C VAL A 71 8.73 11.44 -12.17
N ALA A 72 8.81 10.39 -11.36
CA ALA A 72 8.23 9.09 -11.70
C ALA A 72 6.72 9.02 -11.46
N LEU A 73 6.25 9.65 -10.38
CA LEU A 73 4.88 9.65 -9.91
C LEU A 73 4.52 10.98 -9.23
N VAL A 74 3.35 11.52 -9.57
CA VAL A 74 2.69 12.58 -8.81
C VAL A 74 1.56 11.96 -8.00
N VAL A 75 1.52 12.20 -6.69
CA VAL A 75 0.37 11.86 -5.84
C VAL A 75 -0.02 13.10 -5.05
N THR A 76 -1.30 13.48 -5.12
CA THR A 76 -1.73 14.74 -4.51
C THR A 76 -3.21 14.77 -4.17
N SER A 77 -3.59 15.73 -3.34
CA SER A 77 -4.98 16.07 -3.04
C SER A 77 -5.10 17.60 -3.04
N PRO A 78 -5.62 18.21 -4.11
CA PRO A 78 -5.73 19.66 -4.20
C PRO A 78 -6.65 20.24 -3.10
N PRO A 79 -6.49 21.53 -2.74
CA PRO A 79 -7.38 22.17 -1.77
C PRO A 79 -8.83 22.12 -2.26
N TYR A 80 -9.77 21.73 -1.40
CA TYR A 80 -11.18 21.65 -1.78
C TYR A 80 -11.83 23.04 -1.78
N PHE A 81 -12.53 23.38 -2.87
CA PHE A 81 -13.30 24.63 -2.99
C PHE A 81 -14.61 24.55 -2.18
N VAL A 82 -14.52 24.58 -0.84
CA VAL A 82 -15.68 24.43 0.09
C VAL A 82 -16.13 25.77 0.70
N GLY A 83 -15.42 26.87 0.46
CA GLY A 83 -15.77 28.23 0.89
C GLY A 83 -15.32 28.60 2.31
N LYS A 84 -15.74 29.81 2.74
CA LYS A 84 -15.20 30.60 3.87
C LYS A 84 -14.95 29.90 5.21
N GLU A 85 -15.64 28.82 5.59
CA GLU A 85 -15.37 28.14 6.88
C GLU A 85 -14.16 27.18 6.83
N TYR A 86 -13.88 26.57 5.67
CA TYR A 86 -12.64 25.82 5.43
C TYR A 86 -11.45 26.80 5.32
N GLU A 87 -11.70 27.99 4.77
CA GLU A 87 -10.73 29.07 4.56
C GLU A 87 -10.43 29.86 5.85
N LEU A 88 -11.39 30.00 6.77
CA LEU A 88 -11.21 30.61 8.11
C LEU A 88 -10.45 29.70 9.09
N ALA A 89 -10.45 28.38 8.86
CA ALA A 89 -9.60 27.45 9.60
C ALA A 89 -8.15 27.41 9.07
N ILE A 90 -7.90 28.02 7.91
CA ILE A 90 -6.61 28.08 7.21
C ILE A 90 -5.97 29.48 7.32
N ASN A 91 -6.76 30.56 7.50
CA ASN A 91 -6.25 31.93 7.58
C ASN A 91 -6.60 32.58 8.93
N ASP A 92 -5.58 32.90 9.72
CA ASP A 92 -5.70 33.78 10.90
C ASP A 92 -5.75 35.25 10.44
N ASP A 93 -6.96 35.74 10.14
CA ASP A 93 -7.43 37.14 9.99
C ASP A 93 -6.51 38.23 9.36
N SER A 94 -5.40 37.90 8.70
CA SER A 94 -4.53 38.89 8.07
C SER A 94 -3.69 38.33 6.91
N GLN A 95 -3.73 39.08 5.80
CA GLN A 95 -2.98 38.95 4.53
C GLN A 95 -3.67 38.23 3.36
N GLU A 96 -3.34 38.73 2.15
CA GLU A 96 -3.96 38.43 0.86
C GLU A 96 -3.98 36.93 0.57
N SER A 97 -5.15 36.31 0.74
CA SER A 97 -5.34 34.91 0.36
C SER A 97 -5.09 34.71 -1.14
N HIS A 98 -4.12 33.87 -1.49
CA HIS A 98 -3.89 33.35 -2.86
C HIS A 98 -5.02 32.42 -3.37
N ILE A 99 -6.23 32.56 -2.83
CA ILE A 99 -7.36 31.66 -3.00
C ILE A 99 -8.16 32.10 -4.25
N PRO A 100 -8.45 31.16 -5.18
CA PRO A 100 -9.32 31.45 -6.32
C PRO A 100 -10.68 32.00 -5.88
N SER A 101 -11.10 33.13 -6.46
CA SER A 101 -12.34 33.82 -6.10
C SER A 101 -13.59 33.16 -6.68
N SER A 102 -13.41 32.28 -7.67
CA SER A 102 -14.48 31.52 -8.31
C SER A 102 -14.09 30.07 -8.59
N TYR A 103 -15.09 29.21 -8.78
CA TYR A 103 -14.86 27.81 -9.16
C TYR A 103 -14.11 27.67 -10.48
N LEU A 104 -14.32 28.59 -11.43
CA LEU A 104 -13.61 28.57 -12.72
C LEU A 104 -12.13 28.94 -12.57
N GLU A 105 -11.82 29.91 -11.71
CA GLU A 105 -10.43 30.25 -11.37
C GLU A 105 -9.75 29.09 -10.65
N TYR A 106 -10.47 28.37 -9.78
CA TYR A 106 -9.98 27.17 -9.14
C TYR A 106 -9.64 26.06 -10.15
N LEU A 107 -10.52 25.80 -11.12
CA LEU A 107 -10.24 24.83 -12.19
C LEU A 107 -9.06 25.28 -13.07
N SER A 108 -8.90 26.58 -13.33
CA SER A 108 -7.75 27.12 -14.06
C SER A 108 -6.44 26.88 -13.29
N MET A 109 -6.44 27.16 -11.97
CA MET A 109 -5.30 26.90 -11.11
C MET A 109 -4.92 25.40 -11.13
N LEU A 110 -5.90 24.49 -11.00
CA LEU A 110 -5.63 23.05 -11.11
C LEU A 110 -5.01 22.68 -12.46
N ARG A 111 -5.56 23.22 -13.56
CA ARG A 111 -5.03 22.99 -14.91
C ARG A 111 -3.57 23.43 -15.01
N ASP A 112 -3.24 24.60 -14.50
CA ASP A 112 -1.89 25.17 -14.62
C ASP A 112 -0.87 24.38 -13.78
N VAL A 113 -1.24 23.96 -12.56
CA VAL A 113 -0.42 23.07 -11.74
C VAL A 113 -0.25 21.71 -12.41
N PHE A 114 -1.32 21.11 -12.93
CA PHE A 114 -1.23 19.81 -13.61
C PHE A 114 -0.47 19.88 -14.93
N ALA A 115 -0.42 21.04 -15.59
CA ALA A 115 0.43 21.26 -16.76
C ALA A 115 1.92 21.24 -16.37
N GLU A 116 2.29 21.84 -15.23
CA GLU A 116 3.64 21.73 -14.69
C GLU A 116 3.96 20.30 -14.24
N CYS A 117 3.01 19.59 -13.62
CA CYS A 117 3.16 18.16 -13.34
C CYS A 117 3.42 17.34 -14.61
N LEU A 118 2.68 17.62 -15.69
CA LEU A 118 2.88 16.98 -16.99
C LEU A 118 4.29 17.27 -17.53
N ARG A 119 4.81 18.49 -17.39
CA ARG A 119 6.18 18.83 -17.81
C ARG A 119 7.23 17.98 -17.09
N VAL A 120 7.16 17.93 -15.76
CA VAL A 120 8.18 17.25 -14.92
C VAL A 120 8.03 15.72 -14.90
N LEU A 121 6.85 15.17 -15.17
CA LEU A 121 6.66 13.72 -15.23
C LEU A 121 7.53 13.07 -16.32
N GLU A 122 8.17 11.95 -15.99
CA GLU A 122 8.81 11.06 -16.98
C GLU A 122 7.78 10.60 -18.01
N PRO A 123 8.18 10.28 -19.26
CA PRO A 123 7.31 9.56 -20.19
C PRO A 123 6.85 8.24 -19.58
N GLY A 124 5.55 8.02 -19.61
CA GLY A 124 4.89 6.93 -18.90
C GLY A 124 4.63 7.22 -17.43
N GLY A 125 5.33 8.16 -16.79
CA GLY A 125 5.09 8.61 -15.42
C GLY A 125 3.61 8.88 -15.14
N ARG A 126 3.17 8.59 -13.91
CA ARG A 126 1.76 8.62 -13.53
C ARG A 126 1.45 9.84 -12.67
N ILE A 127 0.23 10.35 -12.78
CA ILE A 127 -0.36 11.29 -11.83
C ILE A 127 -1.58 10.63 -11.20
N ALA A 128 -1.70 10.76 -9.88
CA ALA A 128 -2.81 10.27 -9.07
C ALA A 128 -3.36 11.43 -8.24
N VAL A 129 -4.59 11.86 -8.55
CA VAL A 129 -5.23 13.03 -7.91
C VAL A 129 -6.40 12.56 -7.08
N ASN A 130 -6.30 12.68 -5.76
CA ASN A 130 -7.39 12.42 -4.83
C ASN A 130 -8.33 13.62 -4.76
N VAL A 131 -9.64 13.39 -4.94
CA VAL A 131 -10.66 14.42 -4.80
C VAL A 131 -11.96 13.91 -4.18
N ALA A 132 -12.58 14.77 -3.38
CA ALA A 132 -13.94 14.63 -2.90
C ALA A 132 -14.94 15.38 -3.78
N ASN A 133 -16.20 14.93 -3.77
CA ASN A 133 -17.29 15.70 -4.38
C ASN A 133 -17.58 16.97 -3.59
N LEU A 134 -17.96 18.04 -4.29
CA LEU A 134 -18.19 19.34 -3.70
C LEU A 134 -19.68 19.68 -3.66
N GLY A 135 -20.10 20.23 -2.52
CA GLY A 135 -21.46 20.72 -2.34
C GLY A 135 -22.54 19.63 -2.39
N ARG A 136 -23.76 20.05 -2.09
CA ARG A 136 -24.96 19.20 -2.19
C ARG A 136 -26.05 19.84 -3.04
N LYS A 137 -26.08 21.18 -3.08
CA LYS A 137 -27.05 22.01 -3.80
C LYS A 137 -26.36 23.31 -4.27
N PRO A 138 -25.68 23.31 -5.43
CA PRO A 138 -25.54 22.18 -6.35
C PRO A 138 -24.53 21.13 -5.85
N TYR A 139 -24.73 19.88 -6.27
CA TYR A 139 -23.69 18.84 -6.21
C TYR A 139 -22.76 19.03 -7.42
N ARG A 140 -21.45 18.97 -7.19
CA ARG A 140 -20.41 19.09 -8.21
C ARG A 140 -19.45 17.92 -8.08
N SER A 141 -19.29 17.18 -9.19
CA SER A 141 -18.33 16.09 -9.27
C SER A 141 -16.96 16.66 -9.64
N LEU A 142 -16.14 16.95 -8.63
CA LEU A 142 -14.78 17.41 -8.86
C LEU A 142 -13.95 16.35 -9.60
N SER A 143 -14.24 15.06 -9.38
CA SER A 143 -13.59 13.97 -10.12
C SER A 143 -13.82 14.08 -11.63
N SER A 144 -15.03 14.43 -12.06
CA SER A 144 -15.33 14.65 -13.48
C SER A 144 -14.56 15.83 -14.06
N ASP A 145 -14.42 16.92 -13.29
CA ASP A 145 -13.69 18.10 -13.73
C ASP A 145 -12.17 17.84 -13.82
N VAL A 146 -11.61 17.07 -12.88
CA VAL A 146 -10.21 16.63 -12.92
C VAL A 146 -9.95 15.70 -14.09
N ILE A 147 -10.84 14.74 -14.37
CA ILE A 147 -10.71 13.86 -15.56
C ILE A 147 -10.63 14.70 -16.83
N ARG A 148 -11.54 15.67 -16.99
CA ARG A 148 -11.54 16.58 -18.16
C ARG A 148 -10.23 17.36 -18.27
N ILE A 149 -9.72 17.91 -17.16
CA ILE A 149 -8.43 18.64 -17.19
C ILE A 149 -7.28 17.72 -17.61
N LEU A 150 -7.14 16.55 -16.97
CA LEU A 150 -6.03 15.65 -17.25
C LEU A 150 -6.10 15.10 -18.69
N GLN A 151 -7.27 14.60 -19.10
CA GLN A 151 -7.46 13.92 -20.37
C GLN A 151 -7.66 14.89 -21.54
N ASP A 152 -8.63 15.80 -21.45
CA ASP A 152 -9.07 16.58 -22.60
C ASP A 152 -8.24 17.87 -22.76
N ASP A 153 -7.90 18.54 -21.65
CA ASP A 153 -7.14 19.81 -21.71
C ASP A 153 -5.63 19.58 -21.81
N LEU A 154 -5.11 18.52 -21.18
CA LEU A 154 -3.66 18.23 -21.08
C LEU A 154 -3.19 16.99 -21.84
N GLY A 155 -4.11 16.18 -22.38
CA GLY A 155 -3.76 15.02 -23.22
C GLY A 155 -3.11 13.86 -22.46
N LEU A 156 -3.25 13.79 -21.14
CA LEU A 156 -2.82 12.62 -20.36
C LEU A 156 -3.70 11.41 -20.68
N LEU A 157 -3.10 10.23 -20.59
CA LEU A 157 -3.78 8.98 -20.87
C LEU A 157 -4.45 8.45 -19.61
N LEU A 158 -5.78 8.47 -19.54
CA LEU A 158 -6.51 7.97 -18.38
C LEU A 158 -6.25 6.46 -18.18
N ARG A 159 -5.92 6.08 -16.94
CA ARG A 159 -5.67 4.69 -16.53
C ARG A 159 -6.87 4.07 -15.83
N GLY A 160 -7.66 4.90 -15.17
CA GLY A 160 -8.82 4.49 -14.38
C GLY A 160 -8.98 5.37 -13.15
N GLU A 161 -9.91 4.96 -12.29
CA GLU A 161 -10.20 5.62 -11.02
C GLU A 161 -10.16 4.57 -9.90
N VAL A 162 -9.63 4.97 -8.75
CA VAL A 162 -9.84 4.24 -7.49
C VAL A 162 -10.97 4.91 -6.72
N ILE A 163 -11.90 4.11 -6.23
CA ILE A 163 -12.93 4.51 -5.28
C ILE A 163 -12.38 4.27 -3.87
N TRP A 164 -11.94 5.34 -3.22
CA TRP A 164 -11.52 5.28 -1.83
C TRP A 164 -12.73 5.37 -0.90
N GLN A 165 -13.10 4.25 -0.27
CA GLN A 165 -14.15 4.20 0.74
C GLN A 165 -13.57 4.51 2.12
N LYS A 166 -13.97 5.65 2.67
CA LYS A 166 -13.44 6.23 3.93
C LYS A 166 -14.13 5.71 5.19
N ALA A 167 -15.34 5.17 5.04
CA ALA A 167 -16.15 4.68 6.15
C ALA A 167 -17.23 3.67 5.69
N GLU A 168 -17.74 2.88 6.63
CA GLU A 168 -18.86 1.95 6.43
C GLU A 168 -20.08 2.32 7.30
N GLY A 169 -21.29 2.15 6.75
CA GLY A 169 -22.53 2.14 7.52
C GLY A 169 -23.02 3.48 8.08
N ALA A 170 -23.87 3.39 9.12
CA ALA A 170 -24.51 4.52 9.78
C ALA A 170 -23.52 5.26 10.70
N THR A 171 -22.52 5.92 10.12
CA THR A 171 -21.85 7.02 10.86
C THR A 171 -22.94 8.00 11.36
N GLY A 172 -22.76 8.61 12.53
CA GLY A 172 -23.76 9.48 13.18
C GLY A 172 -24.22 10.70 12.37
N SER A 173 -23.74 10.86 11.13
CA SER A 173 -24.21 11.84 10.18
C SER A 173 -25.62 11.49 9.68
N VAL A 174 -26.60 12.17 10.28
CA VAL A 174 -28.04 12.12 9.94
C VAL A 174 -28.40 12.96 8.71
N ALA A 175 -27.42 13.28 7.87
CA ALA A 175 -27.55 14.25 6.78
C ALA A 175 -28.22 13.65 5.52
N TRP A 176 -29.31 12.91 5.69
CA TRP A 176 -30.10 12.25 4.64
C TRP A 176 -31.01 13.21 3.84
N GLY A 177 -31.04 14.50 4.19
CA GLY A 177 -32.07 15.40 3.71
C GLY A 177 -33.44 14.99 4.24
N SER A 178 -34.34 14.59 3.35
CA SER A 178 -35.68 14.13 3.73
C SER A 178 -35.67 12.68 4.21
N PHE A 179 -35.42 12.47 5.50
CA PHE A 179 -35.40 11.13 6.10
C PHE A 179 -36.69 10.36 5.82
N ARG A 180 -36.57 9.18 5.19
CA ARG A 180 -37.68 8.29 4.81
C ARG A 180 -38.78 8.97 3.97
N LYS A 181 -38.45 10.03 3.22
CA LYS A 181 -39.37 10.74 2.34
C LYS A 181 -38.74 10.94 0.97
N ALA A 182 -39.49 10.67 -0.09
CA ALA A 182 -39.05 10.88 -1.48
C ALA A 182 -38.91 12.36 -1.87
N ALA A 183 -39.23 13.30 -0.98
CA ALA A 183 -39.20 14.73 -1.29
C ALA A 183 -37.81 15.22 -1.69
N ASN A 184 -36.78 14.85 -0.93
CA ASN A 184 -35.39 15.21 -1.22
C ASN A 184 -34.40 14.38 -0.37
N PRO A 185 -34.31 13.05 -0.56
CA PRO A 185 -33.26 12.26 0.07
C PRO A 185 -31.90 12.62 -0.56
N VAL A 186 -30.85 12.67 0.25
CA VAL A 186 -29.48 12.99 -0.18
C VAL A 186 -28.57 11.80 0.07
N LEU A 187 -27.72 11.49 -0.92
CA LEU A 187 -26.70 10.46 -0.78
C LEU A 187 -25.62 10.93 0.21
N ARG A 188 -25.10 9.99 1.00
CA ARG A 188 -23.99 10.25 1.91
C ARG A 188 -22.69 9.99 1.16
N ASP A 189 -21.83 11.00 1.07
CA ASP A 189 -20.51 10.87 0.46
C ASP A 189 -19.59 10.07 1.38
N MET A 190 -19.58 8.75 1.16
CA MET A 190 -18.74 7.79 1.90
C MET A 190 -17.42 7.50 1.19
N THR A 191 -17.24 8.06 -0.01
CA THR A 191 -16.15 7.74 -0.92
C THR A 191 -15.51 8.99 -1.52
N GLU A 192 -14.22 8.93 -1.77
CA GLU A 192 -13.47 9.85 -2.63
C GLU A 192 -12.98 9.12 -3.88
N ARG A 193 -12.50 9.88 -4.85
CA ARG A 193 -11.93 9.34 -6.10
C ARG A 193 -10.47 9.68 -6.20
N VAL A 194 -9.64 8.69 -6.54
CA VAL A 194 -8.28 8.93 -7.02
C VAL A 194 -8.26 8.71 -8.53
N ILE A 195 -8.08 9.78 -9.28
CA ILE A 195 -8.01 9.75 -10.75
C ILE A 195 -6.57 9.48 -11.14
N ILE A 196 -6.34 8.46 -11.96
CA ILE A 196 -4.99 8.04 -12.36
C ILE A 196 -4.83 8.22 -13.87
N ALA A 197 -3.78 8.93 -14.29
CA ALA A 197 -3.43 9.12 -15.70
C ALA A 197 -1.92 9.03 -15.92
N SER A 198 -1.49 8.79 -17.17
CA SER A 198 -0.07 8.63 -17.54
C SER A 198 0.35 9.56 -18.67
N LYS A 199 1.60 10.03 -18.62
CA LYS A 199 2.18 10.93 -19.63
C LYS A 199 2.56 10.19 -20.90
N GLY A 200 1.82 10.45 -21.99
CA GLY A 200 2.18 10.08 -23.36
C GLY A 200 2.20 8.57 -23.68
N ARG A 201 2.41 7.69 -22.70
CA ARG A 201 2.49 6.24 -22.88
C ARG A 201 2.01 5.51 -21.62
N PHE A 202 1.71 4.22 -21.77
CA PHE A 202 1.09 3.39 -20.73
C PHE A 202 2.07 2.52 -19.94
N ASP A 203 3.27 2.31 -20.46
CA ASP A 203 4.40 1.61 -19.85
C ASP A 203 5.34 2.62 -19.15
N ARG A 204 6.52 2.21 -18.71
CA ARG A 204 7.57 3.14 -18.26
C ARG A 204 8.42 3.51 -19.47
N ALA A 205 9.00 4.72 -19.50
CA ALA A 205 9.88 5.20 -20.57
C ALA A 205 10.93 4.16 -21.00
N GLN A 206 11.57 3.49 -20.03
CA GLN A 206 12.62 2.52 -20.27
C GLN A 206 12.35 1.24 -19.45
N PRO A 207 12.64 0.04 -19.99
CA PRO A 207 12.52 -1.21 -19.24
C PRO A 207 13.53 -1.28 -18.10
N SER A 208 13.23 -2.06 -17.05
CA SER A 208 14.09 -2.18 -15.86
C SER A 208 15.55 -2.53 -16.19
N SER A 209 15.80 -3.38 -17.18
CA SER A 209 17.17 -3.73 -17.62
C SER A 209 17.94 -2.55 -18.22
N ALA A 210 17.27 -1.68 -18.98
CA ALA A 210 17.88 -0.48 -19.52
C ALA A 210 18.09 0.60 -18.44
N ARG A 211 17.16 0.70 -17.48
CA ARG A 211 17.31 1.57 -16.30
C ARG A 211 18.53 1.16 -15.47
N ALA A 212 18.70 -0.14 -15.20
CA ALA A 212 19.85 -0.69 -14.49
C ALA A 212 21.19 -0.33 -15.16
N GLY A 213 21.28 -0.49 -16.49
CA GLY A 213 22.49 -0.15 -17.27
C GLY A 213 22.85 1.34 -17.25
N LYS A 214 21.93 2.22 -16.84
CA LYS A 214 22.14 3.67 -16.73
C LYS A 214 22.20 4.16 -15.27
N GLY A 215 22.15 3.25 -14.30
CA GLY A 215 22.08 3.61 -12.88
C GLY A 215 20.78 4.30 -12.47
N LEU A 216 19.69 4.09 -13.22
CA LEU A 216 18.36 4.61 -12.89
C LEU A 216 17.62 3.63 -11.95
N PRO A 217 16.69 4.14 -11.12
CA PRO A 217 15.75 3.33 -10.34
C PRO A 217 15.11 2.19 -11.15
N HIS A 218 15.16 0.96 -10.65
CA HIS A 218 14.64 -0.21 -11.39
C HIS A 218 14.12 -1.37 -10.53
N GLU A 219 14.32 -1.32 -9.21
CA GLU A 219 13.87 -2.34 -8.26
C GLU A 219 12.39 -2.15 -7.89
N SER A 220 11.56 -3.15 -8.14
CA SER A 220 10.18 -3.19 -7.65
C SER A 220 10.15 -3.73 -6.22
N THR A 221 9.47 -3.03 -5.33
CA THR A 221 9.43 -3.37 -3.89
C THR A 221 8.08 -3.94 -3.45
N ILE A 222 7.10 -4.05 -4.35
CA ILE A 222 5.74 -4.50 -4.04
C ILE A 222 5.67 -6.02 -4.05
N THR A 223 5.04 -6.62 -3.04
CA THR A 223 4.80 -8.06 -3.03
C THR A 223 3.64 -8.47 -3.93
N THR A 224 3.56 -9.75 -4.29
CA THR A 224 2.47 -10.27 -5.14
C THR A 224 1.08 -10.04 -4.53
N ASP A 225 0.91 -10.23 -3.22
CA ASP A 225 -0.40 -10.05 -2.57
C ASP A 225 -0.79 -8.57 -2.50
N GLU A 226 0.16 -7.69 -2.17
CA GLU A 226 -0.06 -6.24 -2.20
C GLU A 226 -0.41 -5.75 -3.61
N PHE A 227 0.26 -6.27 -4.64
CA PHE A 227 -0.05 -5.97 -6.03
C PHE A 227 -1.47 -6.40 -6.39
N MET A 228 -1.88 -7.61 -6.01
CA MET A 228 -3.24 -8.10 -6.26
C MET A 228 -4.30 -7.28 -5.51
N GLU A 229 -4.00 -6.77 -4.30
CA GLU A 229 -4.90 -5.88 -3.56
C GLU A 229 -5.01 -4.50 -4.21
N ALA A 230 -3.85 -3.93 -4.54
CA ALA A 230 -3.74 -2.56 -5.00
C ALA A 230 -4.27 -2.39 -6.44
N THR A 231 -4.29 -3.46 -7.23
CA THR A 231 -4.88 -3.46 -8.59
C THR A 231 -6.41 -3.56 -8.61
N LEU A 232 -7.08 -3.65 -7.46
CA LEU A 232 -8.54 -3.48 -7.36
C LEU A 232 -8.91 -1.99 -7.40
N ASP A 233 -10.11 -1.69 -7.89
CA ASP A 233 -10.63 -0.33 -8.07
C ASP A 233 -11.36 0.23 -6.84
N VAL A 234 -11.62 -0.58 -5.80
CA VAL A 234 -12.24 -0.13 -4.54
C VAL A 234 -11.28 -0.34 -3.38
N TRP A 235 -10.81 0.75 -2.79
CA TRP A 235 -9.90 0.72 -1.64
C TRP A 235 -10.63 1.14 -0.38
N ARG A 236 -10.49 0.33 0.66
CA ARG A 236 -11.07 0.61 1.98
C ARG A 236 -9.95 0.98 2.93
N ILE A 237 -9.86 2.27 3.22
CA ILE A 237 -8.84 2.84 4.10
C ILE A 237 -9.57 3.81 5.01
N ASP A 238 -9.43 3.66 6.31
CA ASP A 238 -10.09 4.56 7.28
C ASP A 238 -9.47 5.96 7.19
N ALA A 239 -10.27 7.00 7.40
CA ALA A 239 -9.81 8.38 7.34
C ALA A 239 -8.89 8.75 8.52
N GLU A 240 -7.96 9.67 8.30
CA GLU A 240 -7.11 10.24 9.34
C GLU A 240 -7.83 11.27 10.21
N SER A 241 -7.39 11.42 11.45
CA SER A 241 -7.87 12.49 12.34
C SER A 241 -7.15 13.82 12.03
N ALA A 242 -7.90 14.81 11.52
CA ALA A 242 -7.41 16.18 11.26
C ALA A 242 -6.69 16.81 12.47
N LYS A 243 -7.23 16.59 13.68
CA LYS A 243 -6.67 17.09 14.95
C LYS A 243 -5.28 16.52 15.28
N ARG A 244 -4.97 15.30 14.82
CA ARG A 244 -3.69 14.63 15.08
C ARG A 244 -2.59 15.13 14.15
N VAL A 245 -2.95 15.46 12.91
CA VAL A 245 -1.99 15.84 11.87
C VAL A 245 -1.69 17.34 11.88
N GLY A 246 -2.46 18.14 12.61
CA GLY A 246 -2.33 19.60 12.57
C GLY A 246 -2.79 20.19 11.24
N HIS A 247 -3.57 19.45 10.45
CA HIS A 247 -4.08 19.86 9.15
C HIS A 247 -5.59 19.61 9.08
N PRO A 248 -6.39 20.52 8.49
CA PRO A 248 -7.84 20.42 8.49
C PRO A 248 -8.40 19.21 7.70
N ALA A 249 -7.67 18.69 6.71
CA ALA A 249 -8.13 17.55 5.90
C ALA A 249 -7.00 16.62 5.37
N PRO A 250 -6.28 15.88 6.22
CA PRO A 250 -5.27 14.91 5.79
C PRO A 250 -5.93 13.63 5.24
N PHE A 251 -5.46 13.12 4.11
CA PHE A 251 -5.68 11.73 3.73
C PHE A 251 -4.66 10.80 4.44
N PRO A 252 -4.95 9.50 4.61
CA PRO A 252 -4.05 8.54 5.27
C PRO A 252 -2.81 8.25 4.44
N VAL A 253 -1.66 8.08 5.12
CA VAL A 253 -0.37 7.69 4.50
C VAL A 253 -0.49 6.39 3.69
N GLU A 254 -1.42 5.49 4.05
CA GLU A 254 -1.68 4.24 3.30
C GLU A 254 -2.16 4.50 1.87
N LEU A 255 -2.90 5.58 1.62
CA LEU A 255 -3.42 5.93 0.29
C LEU A 255 -2.31 6.24 -0.72
N PRO A 256 -1.41 7.23 -0.50
CA PRO A 256 -0.30 7.50 -1.39
C PRO A 256 0.70 6.35 -1.41
N ARG A 257 0.94 5.66 -0.29
CA ARG A 257 1.89 4.52 -0.24
C ARG A 257 1.53 3.45 -1.25
N ARG A 258 0.25 3.07 -1.34
CA ARG A 258 -0.25 2.06 -2.27
C ARG A 258 -0.04 2.47 -3.74
N LEU A 259 -0.21 3.75 -4.05
CA LEU A 259 0.07 4.30 -5.39
C LEU A 259 1.57 4.30 -5.68
N ILE A 260 2.39 4.66 -4.69
CA ILE A 260 3.86 4.65 -4.79
C ILE A 260 4.37 3.24 -5.07
N ASP A 261 3.90 2.23 -4.33
CA ASP A 261 4.26 0.83 -4.57
C ASP A 261 3.89 0.33 -5.96
N LEU A 262 2.69 0.69 -6.44
CA LEU A 262 2.20 0.25 -7.74
C LEU A 262 2.96 0.86 -8.92
N TYR A 263 3.39 2.11 -8.80
CA TYR A 263 3.77 2.92 -9.97
C TYR A 263 5.22 3.40 -9.98
N THR A 264 6.01 3.05 -8.97
CA THR A 264 7.41 3.49 -8.87
C THR A 264 8.35 2.36 -8.48
N TYR A 265 9.61 2.51 -8.86
CA TYR A 265 10.72 1.71 -8.34
C TYR A 265 11.27 2.33 -7.05
N ARG A 266 12.10 1.59 -6.30
CA ARG A 266 12.91 2.17 -5.22
C ARG A 266 13.73 3.34 -5.76
N ASP A 267 13.88 4.39 -4.97
CA ASP A 267 14.64 5.63 -5.28
C ASP A 267 14.05 6.54 -6.39
N ASP A 268 12.93 6.16 -7.01
CA ASP A 268 12.18 7.05 -7.89
C ASP A 268 11.73 8.31 -7.13
N LEU A 269 11.63 9.43 -7.86
CA LEU A 269 11.16 10.71 -7.32
C LEU A 269 9.62 10.77 -7.34
N VAL A 270 9.02 11.07 -6.18
CA VAL A 270 7.58 11.23 -5.98
C VAL A 270 7.26 12.67 -5.63
N LEU A 271 6.37 13.29 -6.41
CA LEU A 271 5.98 14.69 -6.26
C LEU A 271 4.58 14.85 -5.65
N ASP A 272 4.44 15.81 -4.73
CA ASP A 272 3.16 16.37 -4.30
C ASP A 272 3.11 17.90 -4.50
N PRO A 273 2.43 18.43 -5.54
CA PRO A 273 2.33 19.87 -5.79
C PRO A 273 1.41 20.62 -4.81
N PHE A 274 0.73 19.92 -3.90
CA PHE A 274 -0.12 20.49 -2.85
C PHE A 274 0.20 19.79 -1.52
N MET A 275 1.46 19.82 -1.10
CA MET A 275 1.95 18.88 -0.08
C MET A 275 1.29 19.05 1.29
N GLY A 276 0.85 20.26 1.65
CA GLY A 276 0.28 20.57 2.97
C GLY A 276 1.18 20.03 4.08
N SER A 277 0.60 19.25 5.00
CA SER A 277 1.35 18.60 6.09
C SER A 277 2.33 17.48 5.69
N GLY A 278 2.53 17.20 4.39
CA GLY A 278 3.56 16.28 3.91
C GLY A 278 3.19 14.78 3.91
N THR A 279 1.90 14.41 3.94
CA THR A 279 1.47 12.99 3.99
C THR A 279 2.07 12.15 2.84
N THR A 280 2.06 12.67 1.60
CA THR A 280 2.65 11.98 0.44
C THR A 280 4.15 11.83 0.59
N LEU A 281 4.85 12.87 1.08
CA LEU A 281 6.30 12.88 1.23
C LEU A 281 6.73 11.85 2.29
N VAL A 282 6.03 11.81 3.43
CA VAL A 282 6.22 10.76 4.45
C VAL A 282 6.00 9.37 3.86
N ALA A 283 4.96 9.19 3.05
CA ALA A 283 4.71 7.91 2.38
C ALA A 283 5.83 7.51 1.41
N ALA A 284 6.40 8.48 0.69
CA ALA A 284 7.52 8.28 -0.22
C ALA A 284 8.80 7.89 0.52
N VAL A 285 9.16 8.61 1.60
CA VAL A 285 10.32 8.25 2.43
C VAL A 285 10.15 6.86 3.01
N ARG A 286 8.98 6.56 3.58
CA ARG A 286 8.65 5.23 4.13
C ARG A 286 8.73 4.12 3.08
N ALA A 287 8.48 4.46 1.82
CA ALA A 287 8.59 3.56 0.69
C ALA A 287 10.02 3.38 0.17
N GLY A 288 11.00 4.12 0.68
CA GLY A 288 12.33 4.19 0.07
C GLY A 288 12.29 4.88 -1.30
N ARG A 289 11.44 5.89 -1.47
CA ARG A 289 11.40 6.80 -2.63
C ARG A 289 11.87 8.19 -2.20
N ARG A 290 12.29 9.00 -3.17
CA ARG A 290 12.70 10.39 -2.91
C ARG A 290 11.46 11.28 -2.92
N PRO A 291 11.16 12.01 -1.82
CA PRO A 291 10.06 12.96 -1.80
C PRO A 291 10.45 14.29 -2.47
N VAL A 292 9.48 14.95 -3.10
CA VAL A 292 9.50 16.40 -3.35
C VAL A 292 8.09 16.95 -3.26
N GLY A 293 7.91 18.15 -2.72
CA GLY A 293 6.61 18.78 -2.63
C GLY A 293 6.68 20.30 -2.60
N TYR A 294 5.56 20.91 -2.95
CA TYR A 294 5.39 22.36 -2.95
C TYR A 294 4.20 22.75 -2.09
N ASP A 295 4.37 23.81 -1.31
CA ASP A 295 3.29 24.52 -0.63
C ASP A 295 3.57 26.02 -0.62
N LEU A 296 2.51 26.83 -0.57
CA LEU A 296 2.64 28.28 -0.49
C LEU A 296 2.96 28.75 0.93
N GLU A 297 2.40 28.07 1.93
CA GLU A 297 2.47 28.48 3.33
C GLU A 297 3.71 27.88 4.01
N ASP A 298 4.57 28.75 4.54
CA ASP A 298 5.81 28.36 5.21
C ASP A 298 5.55 27.46 6.44
N GLU A 299 4.43 27.66 7.14
CA GLU A 299 4.02 26.82 8.27
C GLU A 299 3.82 25.36 7.86
N TYR A 300 3.17 25.11 6.72
CA TYR A 300 2.98 23.74 6.21
C TYR A 300 4.29 23.15 5.68
N VAL A 301 5.15 23.96 5.07
CA VAL A 301 6.50 23.53 4.66
C VAL A 301 7.31 23.09 5.88
N GLY A 302 7.26 23.85 6.98
CA GLY A 302 7.92 23.52 8.24
C GLY A 302 7.39 22.22 8.84
N LEU A 303 6.07 22.08 8.95
CA LEU A 303 5.42 20.87 9.46
C LEU A 303 5.72 19.62 8.61
N ALA A 304 5.67 19.73 7.29
CA ALA A 304 6.03 18.64 6.38
C ALA A 304 7.49 18.24 6.55
N SER A 305 8.39 19.22 6.68
CA SER A 305 9.82 19.01 6.89
C SER A 305 10.11 18.24 8.17
N GLU A 306 9.49 18.62 9.28
CA GLU A 306 9.63 17.94 10.57
C GLU A 306 9.17 16.48 10.46
N ARG A 307 7.99 16.24 9.91
CA ARG A 307 7.43 14.88 9.76
C ARG A 307 8.25 13.98 8.83
N VAL A 308 8.84 14.56 7.78
CA VAL A 308 9.75 13.84 6.89
C VAL A 308 11.01 13.45 7.62
N GLU A 309 11.60 14.35 8.40
CA GLU A 309 12.84 14.07 9.13
C GLU A 309 12.62 13.05 10.25
N GLU A 310 11.55 13.19 11.03
CA GLU A 310 11.14 12.18 12.02
C GLU A 310 11.01 10.79 11.40
N GLU A 311 10.44 10.70 10.19
CA GLU A 311 10.30 9.44 9.48
C GLU A 311 11.65 8.90 8.98
N ARG A 312 12.58 9.77 8.57
CA ARG A 312 13.96 9.38 8.20
C ARG A 312 14.73 8.87 9.41
N GLU A 313 14.70 9.60 10.53
CA GLU A 313 15.31 9.18 11.80
C GLU A 313 14.75 7.83 12.26
N ARG A 314 13.42 7.68 12.22
CA ARG A 314 12.74 6.42 12.55
C ARG A 314 13.24 5.25 11.71
N LEU A 315 13.53 5.46 10.42
CA LEU A 315 14.08 4.43 9.54
C LEU A 315 15.57 4.17 9.80
N ALA A 316 16.36 5.21 10.11
CA ALA A 316 17.79 5.12 10.37
C ALA A 316 18.12 4.38 11.68
N GLU A 317 17.26 4.49 12.71
CA GLU A 317 17.39 3.80 13.99
C GLU A 317 17.18 2.26 13.91
N GLY A 318 17.12 1.68 12.71
CA GLY A 318 16.90 0.24 12.53
C GLY A 318 15.51 -0.23 12.98
N LYS A 319 14.61 0.69 13.34
CA LYS A 319 13.17 0.41 13.50
C LYS A 319 12.56 0.24 12.10
N GLN A 320 13.02 -0.76 11.35
CA GLN A 320 12.34 -1.29 10.17
C GLN A 320 11.01 -1.90 10.60
N ALA A 321 10.04 -1.05 10.86
CA ALA A 321 8.65 -1.46 10.95
C ALA A 321 8.11 -1.54 9.53
N ALA A 322 8.24 -2.72 8.91
CA ALA A 322 7.06 -3.57 8.72
C ALA A 322 5.78 -2.87 9.23
N TRP A 323 5.04 -2.26 8.30
CA TRP A 323 3.95 -1.33 8.52
C TRP A 323 3.13 -1.59 9.80
N ARG A 324 3.32 -0.76 10.82
CA ARG A 324 2.48 -0.74 12.02
C ARG A 324 1.30 0.22 11.79
N ARG A 325 0.12 -0.33 11.54
CA ARG A 325 -1.18 0.38 11.53
C ARG A 325 -1.52 1.14 12.82
N ARG A 326 -0.74 0.98 13.89
CA ARG A 326 -1.11 1.41 15.26
C ARG A 326 -0.60 2.82 15.62
N ASP A 327 -0.03 3.58 14.68
CA ASP A 327 0.11 5.06 14.83
C ASP A 327 -1.24 5.80 14.70
N LEU A 328 -2.32 5.05 14.42
CA LEU A 328 -3.65 5.58 14.14
C LEU A 328 -4.64 5.60 15.32
N ALA A 329 -4.27 5.18 16.54
CA ALA A 329 -5.11 5.42 17.72
C ALA A 329 -4.37 5.35 19.08
N GLU A 330 -4.48 6.46 19.82
CA GLU A 330 -4.38 6.67 21.28
C GLU A 330 -3.03 6.81 22.04
N SER A 331 -3.21 7.43 23.21
CA SER A 331 -2.41 8.38 24.01
C SER A 331 -1.41 7.80 25.03
N GLY A 332 -0.43 8.61 25.44
CA GLY A 332 -0.02 8.72 26.86
C GLY A 332 1.34 8.13 27.30
N SER A 333 2.30 9.03 27.56
CA SER A 333 3.41 9.02 28.54
C SER A 333 4.50 7.91 28.59
N GLN A 334 5.74 8.38 28.38
CA GLN A 334 6.99 8.24 29.17
C GLN A 334 7.85 6.94 29.23
N VAL A 335 9.10 7.11 28.75
CA VAL A 335 10.43 6.82 29.39
C VAL A 335 11.22 5.53 29.05
N GLN A 336 12.31 5.78 28.28
CA GLN A 336 13.77 5.44 28.40
C GLN A 336 14.40 4.02 28.49
N PHE A 337 15.56 3.94 27.78
CA PHE A 337 16.83 3.16 28.00
C PHE A 337 16.83 1.64 27.67
N PHE A 338 17.82 0.96 27.04
CA PHE A 338 19.27 1.16 26.80
C PHE A 338 19.77 0.46 25.49
N THR A 339 20.89 1.00 24.99
CA THR A 339 22.01 0.57 24.11
C THR A 339 22.33 -0.93 23.89
N ASN A 340 22.70 -1.36 22.67
CA ASN A 340 24.09 -1.49 22.17
C ASN A 340 24.20 -2.11 20.76
N GLU A 341 25.21 -1.66 20.02
CA GLU A 341 25.58 -2.01 18.65
C GLU A 341 26.22 -3.41 18.51
N THR A 342 26.03 -4.02 17.33
CA THR A 342 27.03 -4.65 16.42
C THR A 342 26.54 -5.99 15.84
N ALA A 343 26.12 -5.99 14.56
CA ALA A 343 26.25 -7.08 13.57
C ALA A 343 25.48 -6.75 12.28
N LEU A 344 25.92 -5.69 11.57
CA LEU A 344 25.52 -5.43 10.19
C LEU A 344 26.47 -6.21 9.28
N GLU A 345 26.01 -7.28 8.62
CA GLU A 345 26.60 -7.74 7.33
C GLU A 345 25.87 -8.89 6.59
N THR A 346 24.71 -9.40 7.03
CA THR A 346 24.07 -10.57 6.36
C THR A 346 22.66 -10.37 5.80
N VAL A 347 21.98 -9.25 6.07
CA VAL A 347 20.54 -9.04 5.75
C VAL A 347 20.31 -8.55 4.31
N GLU A 348 21.24 -7.79 3.73
CA GLU A 348 21.13 -7.17 2.39
C GLU A 348 20.90 -8.23 1.29
N HIS A 349 21.53 -9.41 1.42
CA HIS A 349 21.49 -10.47 0.40
C HIS A 349 20.17 -11.28 0.32
N VAL A 350 19.25 -11.12 1.29
CA VAL A 350 17.98 -11.86 1.33
C VAL A 350 16.81 -10.97 0.90
N LEU A 351 16.82 -9.70 1.30
CA LEU A 351 15.85 -8.68 0.88
C LEU A 351 15.89 -8.45 -0.64
N ASP A 352 17.09 -8.38 -1.22
CA ASP A 352 17.27 -8.22 -2.67
C ASP A 352 16.68 -9.41 -3.46
N ARG A 353 16.87 -10.64 -2.96
CA ARG A 353 16.34 -11.85 -3.59
C ARG A 353 14.82 -11.99 -3.50
N ALA A 354 14.20 -11.46 -2.45
CA ALA A 354 12.75 -11.55 -2.24
C ALA A 354 11.97 -10.59 -3.16
N ASN A 355 12.47 -9.36 -3.33
CA ASN A 355 11.90 -8.37 -4.25
C ASN A 355 12.12 -8.77 -5.72
N GLU A 356 13.26 -9.39 -6.05
CA GLU A 356 13.56 -9.83 -7.42
C GLU A 356 12.64 -10.95 -7.96
N MET A 357 12.01 -11.77 -7.10
CA MET A 357 11.36 -13.02 -7.53
C MET A 357 9.82 -13.04 -7.52
N GLY A 358 9.11 -12.00 -7.04
CA GLY A 358 7.64 -11.94 -7.09
C GLY A 358 6.91 -13.15 -6.47
N LYS A 359 7.53 -13.81 -5.48
CA LYS A 359 7.04 -15.06 -4.88
C LYS A 359 5.81 -14.84 -3.98
N LYS A 360 4.93 -15.86 -3.86
CA LYS A 360 3.78 -15.81 -2.95
C LYS A 360 4.26 -15.95 -1.50
N ALA A 361 3.51 -15.41 -0.53
CA ALA A 361 3.85 -15.54 0.90
C ALA A 361 4.05 -17.00 1.35
N THR A 362 3.35 -17.95 0.73
CA THR A 362 3.56 -19.39 0.96
C THR A 362 4.92 -19.89 0.51
N ASP A 363 5.44 -19.37 -0.60
CA ASP A 363 6.73 -19.80 -1.15
C ASP A 363 7.89 -19.24 -0.31
N ILE A 364 7.70 -18.04 0.25
CA ILE A 364 8.64 -17.42 1.21
C ILE A 364 8.65 -18.24 2.51
N ALA A 365 7.46 -18.53 3.06
CA ALA A 365 7.33 -19.36 4.25
C ALA A 365 8.00 -20.73 4.10
N ALA A 366 7.85 -21.37 2.93
CA ALA A 366 8.50 -22.65 2.64
C ALA A 366 10.03 -22.54 2.75
N ASN A 367 10.65 -21.54 2.11
CA ASN A 367 12.10 -21.36 2.17
C ASN A 367 12.56 -21.08 3.61
N ILE A 368 11.86 -20.20 4.34
CA ILE A 368 12.21 -19.88 5.74
C ILE A 368 12.13 -21.10 6.64
N LEU A 369 11.11 -21.95 6.47
CA LEU A 369 10.96 -23.20 7.23
C LEU A 369 12.14 -24.13 6.96
N GLU A 370 12.51 -24.33 5.70
CA GLU A 370 13.65 -25.18 5.31
C GLU A 370 15.00 -24.62 5.82
N GLU A 371 15.23 -23.32 5.67
CA GLU A 371 16.46 -22.66 6.15
C GLU A 371 16.57 -22.66 7.68
N SER A 372 15.43 -22.60 8.37
CA SER A 372 15.34 -22.72 9.83
C SER A 372 15.57 -24.16 10.32
N GLY A 373 15.53 -25.17 9.44
CA GLY A 373 15.78 -26.57 9.74
C GLY A 373 14.53 -27.44 9.91
N PHE A 374 13.36 -27.00 9.45
CA PHE A 374 12.18 -27.85 9.34
C PHE A 374 12.17 -28.63 8.02
N GLU A 375 11.67 -29.87 8.03
CA GLU A 375 11.41 -30.65 6.82
C GLU A 375 9.92 -30.56 6.44
N ILE A 376 9.61 -30.14 5.21
CA ILE A 376 8.23 -30.08 4.72
C ILE A 376 7.74 -31.49 4.36
N VAL A 377 6.93 -32.08 5.24
CA VAL A 377 6.33 -33.40 5.04
C VAL A 377 5.20 -33.35 4.01
N LYS A 378 4.37 -32.31 4.07
CA LYS A 378 3.20 -32.18 3.19
C LYS A 378 2.74 -30.74 3.02
N GLU A 379 2.55 -30.35 1.76
CA GLU A 379 1.82 -29.13 1.42
C GLU A 379 0.29 -29.35 1.39
N LYS A 380 -0.47 -28.31 1.75
CA LYS A 380 -1.94 -28.26 1.75
C LYS A 380 -2.54 -29.45 2.52
N VAL A 381 -2.12 -29.62 3.76
CA VAL A 381 -2.63 -30.68 4.63
C VAL A 381 -4.10 -30.41 4.99
N VAL A 382 -4.92 -31.45 4.90
CA VAL A 382 -6.36 -31.40 5.23
C VAL A 382 -6.63 -32.31 6.42
N CYS A 383 -7.09 -31.73 7.52
CA CYS A 383 -7.52 -32.45 8.71
C CYS A 383 -9.00 -32.85 8.55
N GLY A 384 -9.28 -33.87 7.74
CA GLY A 384 -10.63 -34.21 7.29
C GLY A 384 -11.65 -34.46 8.41
N LYS A 385 -11.22 -35.01 9.56
CA LYS A 385 -12.09 -35.20 10.74
C LYS A 385 -12.52 -33.89 11.40
N LEU A 386 -11.70 -32.85 11.29
CA LEU A 386 -11.91 -31.54 11.90
C LEU A 386 -12.43 -30.49 10.91
N GLY A 387 -12.36 -30.76 9.60
CA GLY A 387 -12.82 -29.85 8.56
C GLY A 387 -11.92 -28.63 8.33
N VAL A 388 -10.66 -28.66 8.81
CA VAL A 388 -9.67 -27.58 8.62
C VAL A 388 -8.53 -28.01 7.71
N SER A 389 -7.81 -27.02 7.17
CA SER A 389 -6.63 -27.24 6.33
C SER A 389 -5.57 -26.18 6.59
N PHE A 390 -4.30 -26.60 6.47
CA PHE A 390 -3.13 -25.78 6.70
C PHE A 390 -2.20 -25.81 5.46
N PRO A 391 -1.52 -24.70 5.13
CA PRO A 391 -0.54 -24.65 4.06
C PRO A 391 0.55 -25.71 4.17
N PHE A 392 1.09 -25.97 5.36
CA PHE A 392 2.14 -26.98 5.54
C PHE A 392 1.92 -27.86 6.77
N LEU A 393 2.39 -29.10 6.66
CA LEU A 393 2.77 -29.96 7.76
C LEU A 393 4.28 -30.16 7.66
N VAL A 394 5.01 -29.81 8.70
CA VAL A 394 6.48 -29.92 8.77
C VAL A 394 6.90 -30.77 9.96
N THR A 395 8.14 -31.25 9.96
CA THR A 395 8.77 -31.89 11.12
C THR A 395 10.02 -31.14 11.54
N ASP A 396 10.24 -30.99 12.84
CA ASP A 396 11.52 -30.46 13.33
C ASP A 396 12.66 -31.47 13.12
N GLN A 397 13.89 -30.98 13.08
CA GLN A 397 15.08 -31.80 12.88
C GLN A 397 15.51 -32.54 14.16
N ALA A 398 15.14 -32.03 15.34
CA ALA A 398 15.63 -32.52 16.62
C ALA A 398 15.03 -33.88 17.00
N GLU A 399 13.71 -33.98 16.94
CA GLU A 399 12.93 -35.13 17.39
C GLU A 399 11.97 -35.65 16.32
N GLY A 400 11.80 -34.91 15.21
CA GLY A 400 10.86 -35.29 14.14
C GLY A 400 9.41 -35.10 14.55
N VAL A 401 9.11 -34.20 15.50
CA VAL A 401 7.74 -33.93 15.94
C VAL A 401 7.00 -33.18 14.83
N PRO A 402 5.74 -33.54 14.51
CA PRO A 402 4.98 -32.84 13.49
C PRO A 402 4.44 -31.49 13.97
N TRP A 403 4.56 -30.48 13.11
CA TRP A 403 4.04 -29.13 13.29
C TRP A 403 3.15 -28.74 12.12
N TYR A 404 1.94 -28.29 12.43
CA TYR A 404 1.10 -27.61 11.45
C TYR A 404 1.58 -26.17 11.30
N VAL A 405 1.57 -25.66 10.07
CA VAL A 405 1.92 -24.26 9.79
C VAL A 405 0.76 -23.59 9.09
N GLU A 406 0.20 -22.56 9.73
CA GLU A 406 -0.68 -21.60 9.07
C GLU A 406 0.18 -20.44 8.55
N VAL A 407 0.21 -20.28 7.23
CA VAL A 407 0.69 -19.06 6.60
C VAL A 407 -0.50 -18.13 6.46
N SER A 408 -0.65 -17.24 7.43
CA SER A 408 -1.42 -16.02 7.21
C SER A 408 -0.51 -15.13 6.35
N GLY A 409 -1.06 -14.33 5.41
CA GLY A 409 -0.23 -13.32 4.72
C GLY A 409 0.31 -12.30 5.73
N ALA A 410 0.45 -11.02 5.37
CA ALA A 410 0.16 -10.05 6.42
C ALA A 410 -1.27 -10.35 6.92
N PHE A 411 -1.76 -9.69 7.96
CA PHE A 411 -3.22 -9.67 8.15
C PHE A 411 -3.90 -8.88 7.01
N THR A 412 -3.46 -9.04 5.76
CA THR A 412 -3.82 -8.44 4.49
C THR A 412 -4.14 -9.57 3.50
N THR A 413 -5.33 -9.45 2.90
CA THR A 413 -5.85 -10.19 1.76
C THR A 413 -5.77 -11.72 1.75
N ALA A 414 -6.62 -12.36 2.55
CA ALA A 414 -7.10 -13.70 2.22
C ALA A 414 -8.22 -13.63 1.17
N ARG A 415 -7.91 -13.89 -0.12
CA ARG A 415 -8.89 -14.04 -1.22
C ARG A 415 -9.77 -12.80 -1.52
N PRO A 416 -10.28 -12.64 -2.75
CA PRO A 416 -11.24 -11.57 -3.05
C PRO A 416 -12.45 -11.64 -2.12
N GLY A 417 -12.69 -10.59 -1.33
CA GLY A 417 -13.91 -10.40 -0.52
C GLY A 417 -13.81 -10.62 1.00
N MET A 418 -12.65 -11.01 1.56
CA MET A 418 -12.48 -11.17 3.02
C MET A 418 -11.68 -10.01 3.64
N ARG A 419 -12.12 -9.52 4.81
CA ARG A 419 -11.48 -8.44 5.56
C ARG A 419 -10.25 -8.94 6.34
N ARG A 420 -9.42 -8.00 6.80
CA ARG A 420 -8.25 -8.27 7.68
C ARG A 420 -8.64 -9.00 8.96
N ALA A 421 -9.72 -8.55 9.61
CA ALA A 421 -10.30 -9.21 10.77
C ALA A 421 -10.74 -10.65 10.43
N ASP A 422 -11.29 -10.90 9.24
CA ASP A 422 -11.75 -12.23 8.85
C ASP A 422 -10.59 -13.22 8.71
N THR A 423 -9.40 -12.76 8.28
CA THR A 423 -8.20 -13.60 8.20
C THR A 423 -7.67 -13.98 9.59
N LEU A 424 -7.64 -13.00 10.50
CA LEU A 424 -7.32 -13.24 11.91
C LEU A 424 -8.33 -14.23 12.52
N TRP A 425 -9.63 -13.95 12.42
CA TRP A 425 -10.68 -14.81 12.98
C TRP A 425 -10.70 -16.20 12.36
N LYS A 426 -10.39 -16.32 11.07
CA LYS A 426 -10.22 -17.61 10.42
C LYS A 426 -9.01 -18.38 10.94
N THR A 427 -7.89 -17.69 11.15
CA THR A 427 -6.67 -18.27 11.75
C THR A 427 -6.95 -18.75 13.17
N LEU A 428 -7.55 -17.89 14.00
CA LEU A 428 -7.96 -18.24 15.36
C LEU A 428 -8.97 -19.39 15.38
N GLY A 429 -9.94 -19.40 14.45
CA GLY A 429 -10.90 -20.48 14.29
C GLY A 429 -10.23 -21.81 13.92
N ARG A 430 -9.26 -21.79 12.99
CA ARG A 430 -8.46 -22.97 12.63
C ARG A 430 -7.63 -23.48 13.80
N ALA A 431 -6.95 -22.57 14.50
CA ALA A 431 -6.16 -22.86 15.69
C ALA A 431 -7.02 -23.54 16.77
N HIS A 432 -8.17 -22.97 17.09
CA HIS A 432 -9.08 -23.52 18.10
C HIS A 432 -9.68 -24.88 17.69
N VAL A 433 -10.04 -25.06 16.41
CA VAL A 433 -10.54 -26.35 15.92
C VAL A 433 -9.45 -27.41 15.96
N LEU A 434 -8.21 -27.08 15.58
CA LEU A 434 -7.07 -28.00 15.67
C LEU A 434 -6.79 -28.40 17.13
N ALA A 435 -6.84 -27.43 18.04
CA ALA A 435 -6.66 -27.65 19.48
C ALA A 435 -7.69 -28.57 20.13
N SER A 436 -8.90 -28.66 19.54
CA SER A 436 -9.95 -29.55 20.05
C SER A 436 -9.69 -31.03 19.80
N ASP A 437 -8.69 -31.37 18.98
CA ASP A 437 -8.28 -32.75 18.74
C ASP A 437 -7.44 -33.29 19.91
N ALA A 438 -8.11 -34.06 20.78
CA ALA A 438 -7.54 -34.62 22.01
C ALA A 438 -6.51 -35.73 21.78
N SER A 439 -6.24 -36.13 20.53
CA SER A 439 -5.44 -37.30 20.24
C SER A 439 -3.92 -37.07 20.28
N ASP A 440 -3.42 -35.83 20.09
CA ASP A 440 -1.96 -35.61 19.99
C ASP A 440 -1.43 -34.18 20.28
N LYS A 441 -2.19 -33.30 20.97
CA LYS A 441 -1.81 -31.88 21.24
C LYS A 441 -1.02 -31.23 20.08
N PRO A 442 -1.62 -31.12 18.88
CA PRO A 442 -0.93 -30.69 17.68
C PRO A 442 -0.26 -29.31 17.85
N ARG A 443 1.02 -29.19 17.53
CA ARG A 443 1.74 -27.91 17.55
C ARG A 443 1.41 -27.13 16.28
N LEU A 444 0.97 -25.89 16.44
CA LEU A 444 0.66 -24.98 15.33
C LEU A 444 1.57 -23.75 15.38
N LEU A 445 2.31 -23.53 14.29
CA LEU A 445 3.03 -22.28 14.04
C LEU A 445 2.21 -21.40 13.13
N ILE A 446 2.11 -20.12 13.48
CA ILE A 446 1.52 -19.10 12.61
C ILE A 446 2.67 -18.30 12.01
N LEU A 447 2.90 -18.46 10.71
CA LEU A 447 3.83 -17.61 9.97
C LEU A 447 3.04 -16.47 9.33
N THR A 448 3.53 -15.25 9.47
CA THR A 448 2.92 -14.05 8.90
C THR A 448 3.99 -13.07 8.46
N SER A 449 3.71 -12.23 7.47
CA SER A 449 4.66 -11.16 7.16
C SER A 449 4.69 -10.10 8.26
N HIS A 450 3.59 -9.89 9.00
CA HIS A 450 3.46 -8.89 10.07
C HIS A 450 2.54 -9.34 11.19
N LEU A 451 3.00 -9.30 12.45
CA LEU A 451 2.15 -9.55 13.62
C LEU A 451 1.26 -8.34 13.96
N PRO A 452 0.10 -8.52 14.60
CA PRO A 452 -0.68 -7.39 15.09
C PRO A 452 0.13 -6.65 16.15
N ARG A 453 0.09 -5.31 16.14
CA ARG A 453 0.86 -4.50 17.10
C ARG A 453 0.34 -4.92 18.53
N SER A 454 1.20 -5.49 19.39
CA SER A 454 1.12 -5.64 20.87
C SER A 454 0.09 -4.76 21.63
N GLY A 455 -0.99 -5.32 22.15
CA GLY A 455 -2.05 -4.60 22.88
C GLY A 455 -3.19 -4.08 22.01
N SER A 456 -3.08 -4.19 20.67
CA SER A 456 -4.23 -4.00 19.77
C SER A 456 -5.30 -5.07 19.98
N GLU A 457 -6.52 -4.86 19.46
CA GLU A 457 -7.56 -5.89 19.50
C GLU A 457 -7.11 -7.22 18.88
N GLY A 458 -6.37 -7.17 17.77
CA GLY A 458 -5.85 -8.37 17.12
C GLY A 458 -4.78 -9.10 17.92
N ASP A 459 -3.87 -8.36 18.56
CA ASP A 459 -2.85 -8.94 19.44
C ASP A 459 -3.49 -9.52 20.70
N ARG A 460 -4.43 -8.78 21.34
CA ARG A 460 -5.20 -9.29 22.47
C ARG A 460 -5.98 -10.56 22.10
N ALA A 461 -6.55 -10.61 20.90
CA ALA A 461 -7.26 -11.79 20.40
C ALA A 461 -6.32 -12.99 20.15
N LEU A 462 -5.14 -12.78 19.52
CA LEU A 462 -4.13 -13.83 19.38
C LEU A 462 -3.66 -14.33 20.75
N ARG A 463 -3.28 -13.42 21.64
CA ARG A 463 -2.79 -13.78 22.98
C ARG A 463 -3.86 -14.50 23.79
N ALA A 464 -5.14 -14.15 23.63
CA ALA A 464 -6.24 -14.84 24.31
C ALA A 464 -6.33 -16.33 23.91
N VAL A 465 -5.97 -16.69 22.69
CA VAL A 465 -6.05 -18.07 22.16
C VAL A 465 -4.76 -18.88 22.37
N GLY A 466 -3.66 -18.23 22.78
CA GLY A 466 -2.39 -18.85 23.12
C GLY A 466 -2.43 -19.95 24.18
N GLY A 467 -1.48 -20.88 24.11
CA GLY A 467 -1.36 -22.02 25.03
C GLY A 467 -2.06 -23.26 24.49
N ALA A 468 -3.39 -23.17 24.31
CA ALA A 468 -4.19 -24.27 23.78
C ALA A 468 -4.35 -24.21 22.25
N GLY A 469 -4.46 -23.02 21.65
CA GLY A 469 -4.80 -22.87 20.23
C GLY A 469 -3.63 -22.96 19.25
N PHE A 470 -2.49 -22.37 19.59
CA PHE A 470 -1.27 -22.40 18.77
C PHE A 470 -0.03 -22.26 19.65
N PHE A 471 1.11 -22.68 19.10
CA PHE A 471 2.39 -22.72 19.81
C PHE A 471 3.08 -21.35 19.81
N ASP A 472 3.36 -20.80 18.62
CA ASP A 472 3.94 -19.46 18.48
C ASP A 472 3.50 -18.79 17.18
N ALA A 473 3.64 -17.47 17.14
CA ALA A 473 3.44 -16.65 15.96
C ALA A 473 4.77 -16.01 15.54
N ILE A 474 5.19 -16.27 14.31
CA ILE A 474 6.48 -15.89 13.74
C ILE A 474 6.26 -14.86 12.64
N GLU A 475 6.91 -13.71 12.80
CA GLU A 475 7.00 -12.70 11.75
C GLU A 475 8.15 -13.06 10.82
N MET A 476 7.86 -13.36 9.55
CA MET A 476 8.80 -13.95 8.59
C MET A 476 9.95 -13.03 8.19
N PHE A 477 9.85 -11.74 8.49
CA PHE A 477 10.83 -10.71 8.12
C PHE A 477 11.49 -10.06 9.34
N ASP A 478 11.32 -10.67 10.52
CA ASP A 478 11.93 -10.25 11.78
C ASP A 478 12.98 -11.31 12.17
N ASP A 479 14.25 -10.90 12.23
CA ASP A 479 15.37 -11.82 12.43
C ASP A 479 15.27 -12.55 13.77
N ASP A 480 14.91 -11.84 14.85
CA ASP A 480 14.71 -12.44 16.16
C ASP A 480 13.60 -13.51 16.11
N ALA A 481 12.52 -13.26 15.36
CA ALA A 481 11.45 -14.23 15.17
C ALA A 481 11.88 -15.45 14.35
N VAL A 482 12.70 -15.27 13.30
CA VAL A 482 13.25 -16.36 12.51
C VAL A 482 14.28 -17.17 13.31
N GLU A 483 15.05 -16.52 14.21
CA GLU A 483 15.93 -17.22 15.16
C GLU A 483 15.12 -18.08 16.14
N ARG A 484 13.99 -17.59 16.65
CA ARG A 484 13.07 -18.42 17.46
C ARG A 484 12.57 -19.63 16.67
N LEU A 485 12.18 -19.42 15.41
CA LEU A 485 11.74 -20.51 14.54
C LEU A 485 12.85 -21.56 14.35
N THR A 486 14.09 -21.10 14.11
CA THR A 486 15.28 -21.96 14.00
C THR A 486 15.56 -22.72 15.30
N HIS A 487 15.38 -22.06 16.46
CA HIS A 487 15.50 -22.71 17.76
C HIS A 487 14.47 -23.84 17.91
N TYR A 488 13.22 -23.62 17.51
CA TYR A 488 12.17 -24.64 17.58
C TYR A 488 12.49 -25.87 16.72
N ALA A 489 13.03 -25.68 15.51
CA ALA A 489 13.46 -26.79 14.65
C ALA A 489 14.60 -27.62 15.26
N LYS A 490 15.52 -26.98 15.99
CA LYS A 490 16.75 -27.61 16.50
C LYS A 490 16.61 -28.22 17.89
N VAL A 491 15.64 -27.77 18.68
CA VAL A 491 15.50 -28.16 20.09
C VAL A 491 14.17 -28.86 20.37
N SER A 492 13.15 -28.72 19.50
CA SER A 492 11.80 -29.23 19.70
C SER A 492 11.21 -28.95 21.11
N PRO A 493 11.32 -27.71 21.62
CA PRO A 493 10.95 -27.42 22.99
C PRO A 493 9.44 -27.65 23.23
N GLU A 494 9.08 -28.08 24.44
CA GLU A 494 7.68 -28.25 24.83
C GLU A 494 6.93 -26.91 25.00
N ARG A 495 7.66 -25.80 25.14
CA ARG A 495 7.12 -24.45 25.33
C ARG A 495 7.82 -23.46 24.40
N PRO A 496 7.12 -22.41 23.95
CA PRO A 496 7.76 -21.35 23.16
C PRO A 496 8.76 -20.54 24.00
N VAL A 497 9.67 -19.83 23.32
CA VAL A 497 10.62 -18.91 23.95
C VAL A 497 10.11 -17.47 23.86
N PRO A 498 10.62 -16.53 24.69
CA PRO A 498 10.20 -15.13 24.65
C PRO A 498 10.35 -14.49 23.26
N GLY A 499 9.39 -13.68 22.87
CA GLY A 499 9.33 -13.03 21.56
C GLY A 499 7.94 -12.48 21.30
N PHE A 500 7.12 -13.23 20.56
CA PHE A 500 5.69 -12.93 20.51
C PHE A 500 5.06 -13.06 21.91
N TRP A 501 5.38 -14.14 22.62
CA TRP A 501 4.99 -14.32 24.03
C TRP A 501 5.93 -13.57 24.97
N THR A 502 5.35 -12.96 26.00
CA THR A 502 6.12 -12.50 27.17
C THR A 502 6.47 -13.68 28.08
N GLU A 503 7.46 -13.55 28.96
CA GLU A 503 7.76 -14.59 29.96
C GLU A 503 6.53 -14.93 30.83
N GLU A 504 5.75 -13.90 31.19
CA GLU A 504 4.50 -14.06 31.93
C GLU A 504 3.44 -14.82 31.12
N ASP A 505 3.29 -14.53 29.82
CA ASP A 505 2.38 -15.27 28.95
C ASP A 505 2.76 -16.76 28.91
N ILE A 506 4.06 -17.07 28.77
CA ILE A 506 4.56 -18.44 28.71
C ILE A 506 4.25 -19.18 30.01
N ALA A 507 4.56 -18.56 31.15
CA ALA A 507 4.31 -19.13 32.47
C ALA A 507 2.82 -19.40 32.73
N ASN A 508 1.93 -18.53 32.25
CA ASN A 508 0.49 -18.63 32.50
C ASN A 508 -0.24 -19.57 31.52
N LYS A 509 0.18 -19.62 30.25
CA LYS A 509 -0.57 -20.29 29.17
C LYS A 509 -0.01 -21.64 28.78
N PHE A 510 1.26 -21.90 29.06
CA PHE A 510 1.96 -23.13 28.68
C PHE A 510 2.42 -23.93 29.91
N ALA A 511 1.78 -23.72 31.07
CA ALA A 511 2.06 -24.38 32.34
C ALA A 511 1.90 -25.91 32.31
#